data_AF-A0A7X9X4I9-F1
#
_entry.id   AF-A0A7X9X4I9-F1
#
_cell.length_a   1.000
_cell.length_b   1.000
_cell.length_c   1.000
_cell.angle_alpha   90.00
_cell.angle_beta   90.00
_cell.angle_gamma   90.00
#
_symmetry.space_group_name_H-M   'P 1'
#
loop_
_entity.id
_entity.type
_entity.pdbx_description
1 polymer ?
#
loop_
_entity_poly.entity_id
_entity_poly.type
_entity_poly.pdbx_seq_one_letter_code
_entity_poly.pdbx_strand_id
1 'polypeptide(L)'
;MLDLRAGTAIVAVEGKLKLGFRDHALAWLGGDAPVTSITVCEGEQFVVRQHGVVSVRASDASAAIQLAPALSGQAHVSGFVQRFMQRLGDFVARQMRRAS
;
A
#
# COMPACT_ATOMS: atom_id res chain seq x y z
N MET A 1 7.53 10.48 3.20
CA MET A 1 6.10 10.81 2.96
C MET A 1 5.86 10.77 1.47
N LEU A 2 4.69 10.33 1.04
CA LEU A 2 4.29 10.17 -0.35
C LEU A 2 3.05 11.04 -0.58
N ASP A 3 3.06 11.91 -1.57
CA ASP A 3 1.86 12.64 -1.99
C ASP A 3 1.14 11.82 -3.05
N LEU A 4 -0.06 11.32 -2.72
CA LEU A 4 -0.77 10.32 -3.51
C LEU A 4 -2.14 10.83 -3.93
N ARG A 5 -2.41 10.74 -5.23
CA ARG A 5 -3.73 11.03 -5.80
C ARG A 5 -4.74 9.95 -5.43
N ALA A 6 -6.01 10.35 -5.42
CA ALA A 6 -7.12 9.42 -5.34
C ALA A 6 -6.99 8.31 -6.40
N GLY A 7 -7.34 7.09 -6.03
CA GLY A 7 -7.16 5.92 -6.88
C GLY A 7 -5.71 5.43 -6.93
N THR A 8 -4.88 5.70 -5.92
CA THR A 8 -3.59 5.01 -5.76
C THR A 8 -3.72 3.90 -4.72
N ALA A 9 -3.21 2.71 -5.01
CA ALA A 9 -3.13 1.59 -4.08
C ALA A 9 -1.70 1.45 -3.54
N ILE A 10 -1.58 1.27 -2.23
CA ILE A 10 -0.35 0.88 -1.53
C ILE A 10 -0.52 -0.56 -1.10
N VAL A 11 0.37 -1.43 -1.55
CA VAL A 11 0.34 -2.86 -1.24
C VAL A 11 1.55 -3.21 -0.40
N ALA A 12 1.33 -3.91 0.71
CA ALA A 12 2.41 -4.52 1.47
C ALA A 12 2.80 -5.83 0.80
N VAL A 13 3.99 -5.86 0.21
CA VAL A 13 4.52 -7.04 -0.49
C VAL A 13 5.27 -7.95 0.48
N GLU A 14 5.85 -7.37 1.52
CA GLU A 14 6.56 -8.10 2.58
C GLU A 14 6.40 -7.33 3.89
N GLY A 15 6.14 -8.06 4.97
CA GLY A 15 6.06 -7.50 6.31
C GLY A 15 4.85 -6.58 6.54
N LYS A 16 4.84 -5.91 7.69
CA LYS A 16 3.70 -5.09 8.12
C LYS A 16 4.00 -3.60 8.01
N LEU A 17 3.10 -2.86 7.36
CA LEU A 17 3.20 -1.41 7.20
C LEU A 17 2.25 -0.69 8.16
N LYS A 18 2.75 0.40 8.74
CA LYS A 18 1.93 1.44 9.37
C LYS A 18 1.92 2.65 8.44
N LEU A 19 0.73 3.01 8.01
CA LEU A 19 0.47 4.18 7.19
C LEU A 19 -0.15 5.27 8.07
N GLY A 20 0.29 6.51 7.87
CA GLY A 20 -0.39 7.70 8.36
C GLY A 20 -0.94 8.45 7.16
N PHE A 21 -2.25 8.54 7.03
CA PHE A 21 -2.91 9.28 5.94
C PHE A 21 -3.38 10.64 6.45
N ARG A 22 -3.05 11.69 5.69
CA ARG A 22 -3.55 13.04 5.90
C ARG A 22 -4.19 13.53 4.61
N ASP A 23 -5.46 13.92 4.71
CA ASP A 23 -6.21 14.48 3.60
C ASP A 23 -5.65 15.86 3.20
N HIS A 24 -5.41 16.04 1.90
CA HIS A 24 -4.96 17.33 1.39
C HIS A 24 -6.03 18.43 1.56
N ALA A 25 -7.32 18.10 1.54
CA ALA A 25 -8.39 19.06 1.82
C ALA A 25 -8.28 19.68 3.23
N LEU A 26 -7.57 19.01 4.14
CA LEU A 26 -7.33 19.46 5.52
C LEU A 26 -5.93 20.04 5.71
N ALA A 27 -5.13 20.20 4.64
CA ALA A 27 -3.75 20.69 4.74
C ALA A 27 -3.64 22.10 5.34
N TRP A 28 -4.69 22.92 5.23
CA TRP A 28 -4.77 24.27 5.80
C TRP A 28 -4.71 24.28 7.34
N LEU A 29 -5.05 23.15 7.99
CA LEU A 29 -4.89 22.99 9.44
C LEU A 29 -3.43 22.75 9.86
N GLY A 30 -2.48 22.68 8.92
CA GLY A 30 -1.06 22.54 9.22
C GLY A 30 -0.78 21.34 10.11
N GLY A 31 -0.11 21.57 11.25
CA GLY A 31 0.21 20.52 12.23
C GLY A 31 -1.03 19.82 12.81
N ASP A 32 -2.15 20.52 12.92
CA ASP A 32 -3.37 20.06 13.60
C ASP A 32 -4.28 19.20 12.71
N ALA A 33 -3.96 19.06 11.42
CA ALA A 33 -4.77 18.24 10.53
C ALA A 33 -4.81 16.77 11.01
N PRO A 34 -5.99 16.14 11.09
CA PRO A 34 -6.14 14.79 11.61
C PRO A 34 -5.34 13.80 10.75
N VAL A 35 -4.68 12.86 11.42
CA VAL A 35 -3.93 11.77 10.78
C VAL A 35 -4.63 10.46 11.07
N THR A 36 -5.07 9.78 10.02
CA THR A 36 -5.64 8.45 10.13
C THR A 36 -4.51 7.43 10.12
N SER A 37 -4.39 6.64 11.18
CA SER A 37 -3.43 5.53 11.25
C SER A 37 -4.06 4.27 10.65
N ILE A 38 -3.43 3.74 9.59
CA ILE A 38 -3.84 2.49 8.94
C ILE A 38 -2.71 1.47 9.10
N THR A 39 -3.08 0.22 9.36
CA THR A 39 -2.15 -0.90 9.32
C THR A 39 -2.44 -1.72 8.07
N VAL A 40 -1.40 -2.04 7.30
CA VAL A 40 -1.49 -2.90 6.11
C VAL A 40 -0.55 -4.07 6.32
N CYS A 41 -1.10 -5.27 6.44
CA CYS A 41 -0.33 -6.50 6.57
C CYS A 41 0.10 -7.01 5.20
N GLU A 42 1.09 -7.90 5.19
CA GLU A 42 1.56 -8.55 3.96
C GLU A 42 0.40 -9.14 3.15
N GLY A 43 0.38 -8.85 1.85
CA GLY A 43 -0.69 -9.25 0.93
C GLY A 43 -1.91 -8.33 0.92
N GLU A 44 -2.04 -7.42 1.89
CA GLU A 44 -3.13 -6.44 1.94
C GLU A 44 -2.83 -5.18 1.13
N GLN A 45 -3.89 -4.45 0.79
CA GLN A 45 -3.80 -3.18 0.09
C GLN A 45 -4.60 -2.08 0.79
N PHE A 46 -4.05 -0.87 0.78
CA PHE A 46 -4.76 0.35 1.12
C PHE A 46 -4.97 1.20 -0.13
N VAL A 47 -6.22 1.53 -0.43
CA VAL A 47 -6.57 2.39 -1.56
C VAL A 47 -6.85 3.80 -1.07
N VAL A 48 -6.06 4.75 -1.56
CA VAL A 48 -6.23 6.19 -1.35
C VAL A 48 -7.51 6.63 -2.06
N ARG A 49 -8.58 6.90 -1.30
CA ARG A 49 -9.88 7.33 -1.87
C ARG A 49 -9.94 8.80 -2.25
N GLN A 50 -9.14 9.63 -1.58
CA GLN A 50 -9.05 11.07 -1.80
C GLN A 50 -7.58 11.50 -1.78
N HIS A 51 -7.25 12.56 -2.50
CA HIS A 51 -5.88 13.08 -2.60
C HIS A 51 -5.32 13.41 -1.21
N GLY A 52 -4.10 12.95 -0.92
CA GLY A 52 -3.52 13.18 0.39
C GLY A 52 -2.10 12.69 0.53
N VAL A 53 -1.50 13.06 1.65
CA VAL A 53 -0.13 12.68 2.01
C VAL A 53 -0.15 11.42 2.86
N VAL A 54 0.64 10.43 2.47
CA VAL A 54 0.84 9.18 3.21
C VAL A 54 2.25 9.11 3.78
N SER A 55 2.38 9.00 5.10
CA SER A 55 3.62 8.55 5.74
C SER A 55 3.63 7.03 5.82
N VAL A 56 4.69 6.39 5.34
CA VAL A 56 4.87 4.94 5.43
C VAL A 56 5.93 4.63 6.46
N ARG A 57 5.65 3.70 7.37
CA ARG A 57 6.62 3.12 8.30
C ARG A 57 6.51 1.60 8.24
N ALA A 58 7.65 0.93 8.10
CA ALA A 58 7.74 -0.50 8.32
C ALA A 58 7.61 -0.81 9.82
N SER A 59 6.89 -1.87 10.17
CA SER A 59 6.87 -2.40 11.53
C SER A 59 8.08 -3.28 11.81
N ASP A 60 8.62 -3.91 10.77
CA ASP A 60 9.73 -4.85 10.82
C ASP A 60 10.91 -4.36 9.97
N ALA A 61 12.11 -4.92 10.19
CA ALA A 61 13.33 -4.51 9.50
C ALA A 61 13.31 -4.79 7.98
N SER A 62 12.51 -5.77 7.54
CA SER A 62 12.27 -6.07 6.14
C SER A 62 10.80 -5.81 5.84
N ALA A 63 10.51 -4.73 5.13
CA ALA A 63 9.18 -4.50 4.58
C ALA A 63 9.31 -3.92 3.17
N ALA A 64 8.53 -4.47 2.25
CA ALA A 64 8.50 -4.03 0.86
C ALA A 64 7.12 -3.50 0.52
N ILE A 65 7.09 -2.37 -0.20
CA ILE A 65 5.84 -1.74 -0.64
C ILE A 65 5.82 -1.66 -2.16
N GLN A 66 4.62 -1.80 -2.72
CA GLN A 66 4.38 -1.51 -4.13
C GLN A 66 3.27 -0.46 -4.25
N LEU A 67 3.50 0.55 -5.08
CA LEU A 67 2.51 1.54 -5.48
C LEU A 67 1.95 1.17 -6.85
N ALA A 68 0.63 1.17 -6.98
CA ALA A 68 -0.04 0.93 -8.26
C ALA A 68 -1.29 1.81 -8.38
N PRO A 69 -1.73 2.15 -9.60
CA PRO A 69 -3.06 2.70 -9.81
C PRO A 69 -4.11 1.71 -9.28
N ALA A 70 -5.04 2.18 -8.47
CA ALA A 70 -6.22 1.44 -8.08
C ALA A 70 -7.14 1.35 -9.30
N LEU A 71 -7.31 0.13 -9.81
CA LEU A 71 -8.26 -0.15 -10.88
C LEU A 71 -9.68 0.00 -10.31
N SER A 72 -10.29 1.16 -10.53
CA SER A 72 -11.68 1.44 -10.20
C SER A 72 -12.59 0.54 -11.02
N GLY A 73 -13.08 -0.57 -10.44
CA GLY A 73 -14.06 -1.43 -11.08
C GLY A 73 -14.16 -2.81 -10.45
N GLN A 74 -15.28 -3.06 -9.77
CA GLN A 74 -15.66 -4.33 -9.14
C GLN A 74 -15.66 -5.54 -10.10
N ALA A 75 -15.47 -5.34 -11.41
CA ALA A 75 -15.41 -6.39 -12.44
C ALA A 75 -14.00 -6.96 -12.72
N HIS A 76 -12.91 -6.39 -12.18
CA HIS A 76 -11.54 -6.81 -12.51
C HIS A 76 -10.72 -7.28 -11.29
N VAL A 77 -11.39 -7.57 -10.17
CA VAL A 77 -10.75 -8.08 -8.95
C VAL A 77 -10.14 -9.47 -9.21
N SER A 78 -10.75 -10.30 -10.05
CA SER A 78 -10.22 -11.64 -10.40
C SER A 78 -8.90 -11.57 -11.16
N GLY A 79 -8.78 -10.69 -12.17
CA GLY A 79 -7.56 -10.56 -12.97
C GLY A 79 -6.40 -9.91 -12.21
N PHE A 80 -6.69 -8.97 -11.30
CA PHE A 80 -5.67 -8.38 -10.42
C PHE A 80 -5.23 -9.36 -9.34
N VAL A 81 -6.16 -10.04 -8.65
CA VAL A 81 -5.83 -11.09 -7.67
C VAL A 81 -5.03 -12.20 -8.35
N GLN A 82 -5.38 -12.61 -9.57
CA GLN A 82 -4.63 -13.63 -10.30
C GLN A 82 -3.22 -13.18 -10.69
N ARG A 83 -3.04 -11.94 -11.17
CA ARG A 83 -1.70 -11.38 -11.41
C ARG A 83 -0.91 -11.14 -10.13
N PHE A 84 -1.57 -10.80 -9.04
CA PHE A 84 -0.98 -10.63 -7.72
C PHE A 84 -0.51 -11.96 -7.17
N MET A 85 -1.32 -13.01 -7.25
CA MET A 85 -0.96 -14.39 -6.91
C MET A 85 0.19 -14.92 -7.77
N GLN A 86 0.21 -14.62 -9.07
CA GLN A 86 1.33 -15.00 -9.95
C GLN A 86 2.64 -14.30 -9.52
N ARG A 87 2.60 -12.99 -9.25
CA ARG A 87 3.79 -12.24 -8.81
C ARG A 87 4.26 -12.64 -7.42
N LEU A 88 3.34 -12.97 -6.51
CA LEU A 88 3.66 -13.56 -5.21
C LEU A 88 4.32 -14.92 -5.38
N GLY A 89 3.80 -15.78 -6.24
CA GLY A 89 4.43 -17.06 -6.58
C GLY A 89 5.87 -16.90 -7.09
N ASP A 90 6.08 -15.98 -8.03
CA ASP A 90 7.41 -15.67 -8.57
C ASP A 90 8.35 -15.06 -7.52
N PHE A 91 7.81 -14.29 -6.57
CA PHE A 91 8.59 -13.67 -5.50
C PHE A 91 8.99 -14.69 -4.42
N VAL A 92 8.04 -15.51 -3.96
CA VAL A 92 8.28 -16.63 -3.04
C VAL A 92 9.28 -17.62 -3.63
N ALA A 93 9.14 -17.96 -4.92
CA ALA A 93 10.10 -18.81 -5.61
C ALA A 93 11.52 -18.21 -5.63
N ARG A 94 11.63 -16.89 -5.82
CA ARG A 94 12.92 -16.17 -5.77
C ARG A 94 13.48 -16.08 -4.34
N GLN A 95 12.62 -15.96 -3.34
CA GLN A 95 13.02 -15.86 -1.94
C GLN A 95 13.48 -17.21 -1.40
N MET A 96 12.79 -18.31 -1.74
CA MET A 96 13.24 -19.67 -1.42
C MET A 96 14.57 -20.01 -2.08
N ARG A 97 14.79 -19.58 -3.33
CA ARG A 97 16.06 -19.81 -4.04
C ARG A 97 17.24 -19.02 -3.43
N ARG A 98 16.99 -17.95 -2.69
CA ARG A 98 18.04 -17.21 -1.95
C ARG A 98 18.31 -17.76 -0.55
N ALA A 99 17.40 -18.58 -0.02
CA ALA A 99 17.53 -19.21 1.29
C ALA A 99 18.08 -20.66 1.21
N SER A 100 18.46 -21.12 0.00
CA SER A 100 19.09 -22.43 -0.25
C SER A 100 20.55 -22.27 -0.65
#